data_AF-A0A924T8Q5-F1
#
_entry.id   AF-A0A924T8Q5-F1
#
_cell.length_a   1.000
_cell.length_b   1.000
_cell.length_c   1.000
_cell.angle_alpha   90.00
_cell.angle_beta   90.00
_cell.angle_gamma   90.00
#
_symmetry.space_group_name_H-M   'P 1'
#
loop_
_entity.id
_entity.type
_entity.pdbx_description
1 polymer ?
#
loop_
_entity_poly.entity_id
_entity_poly.type
_entity_poly.pdbx_seq_one_letter_code
_entity_poly.pdbx_strand_id
1 'polypeptide(L)'
;MHFRFKFVVVVAQFWCAAALIAVLPASAALPYAASAQMLQKADPWVVRKLAENGTSQFLVLLPEQADLSAAAALTDKTQRGQFVFATLRNHAARTQAALLATLSARGVEHRAFWVTNMVLVRGDTALAEELAARADVARLSANPSVAQAKPSLEAQAKENAVSPAAVNAIETGVSKIQSPLMWAAGYTGQGIVVAGADTGYAWDHPAIKGKYRGWNGASVDHNYSWHDAIHTQLAPTPGGGGCGFSSPVACDDNQHGTHTMGTMVGDDGGSNQIGVAPGARWIGCRNMDQGNGTPGTYAECFQWFIAPTMINGSNPDPSKAPHVINNSWGCPASEGCADVNVLRTVVESVQSAGILVVASAGNAGPACSTVTDAAGIYEASFTVGATDGSSGSDEIAPFSSRGPVTVDGSNRIKPEIAAPGVSVRSSIPGNSYAAFSGTSMAGPHVAGAAALLMSAHPNLVGNPDAVKRSFMRTSVRRAAASNCGGVATTVPNNTYGWGRIDVWAAHIGAPGATLDVDNSVSANQYDAATDGLLIARYLLGFTGNALTANALALTAASSDPVTVKAQLDAIRPALDIYGDGQFQVTTDGLLVLSYLLGLRGSALISGAVGFSALRTTAPDIEAYVKLLLP
;
A
#
# COMPACT_ATOMS: atom_id res chain seq x y z
N MET A 1 51.24 -63.42 -42.77
CA MET A 1 50.60 -64.47 -41.94
C MET A 1 50.14 -63.83 -40.63
N HIS A 2 48.96 -64.21 -40.16
CA HIS A 2 48.24 -63.78 -38.95
C HIS A 2 47.32 -62.55 -39.05
N PHE A 3 46.03 -62.91 -39.16
CA PHE A 3 44.77 -62.19 -39.06
C PHE A 3 44.65 -61.23 -37.86
N ARG A 4 43.99 -60.08 -38.07
CA ARG A 4 42.63 -59.73 -37.59
C ARG A 4 42.49 -58.20 -37.52
N PHE A 5 41.68 -57.60 -38.41
CA PHE A 5 41.03 -56.32 -38.12
C PHE A 5 39.57 -56.39 -38.55
N LYS A 6 38.69 -56.08 -37.59
CA LYS A 6 37.24 -56.13 -37.72
C LYS A 6 36.73 -54.93 -38.52
N PHE A 7 35.74 -55.21 -39.35
CA PHE A 7 34.90 -54.27 -40.10
C PHE A 7 34.29 -53.18 -39.20
N VAL A 8 34.33 -51.93 -39.67
CA VAL A 8 33.36 -50.89 -39.33
C VAL A 8 32.66 -50.53 -40.64
N VAL A 9 31.37 -50.88 -40.73
CA VAL A 9 30.48 -50.47 -41.82
C VAL A 9 29.70 -49.25 -41.32
N VAL A 10 29.82 -48.16 -42.06
CA VAL A 10 29.00 -46.95 -41.94
C VAL A 10 27.70 -47.20 -42.70
N VAL A 11 26.54 -47.13 -42.04
CA VAL A 11 25.24 -46.97 -42.70
C VAL A 11 24.44 -45.89 -41.96
N ALA A 12 24.02 -44.91 -42.75
CA ALA A 12 23.27 -43.73 -42.36
C ALA A 12 21.88 -44.06 -41.78
N GLN A 13 21.51 -43.39 -40.69
CA GLN A 13 20.14 -43.40 -40.17
C GLN A 13 19.29 -42.37 -40.93
N PHE A 14 18.26 -42.87 -41.60
CA PHE A 14 17.16 -42.10 -42.15
C PHE A 14 16.31 -41.49 -41.02
N TRP A 15 15.99 -40.20 -41.16
CA TRP A 15 15.00 -39.50 -40.35
C TRP A 15 13.59 -39.93 -40.75
N CYS A 16 12.84 -40.52 -39.81
CA CYS A 16 11.38 -40.65 -39.92
C CYS A 16 10.73 -39.44 -39.24
N ALA A 17 10.24 -38.49 -40.05
CA ALA A 17 9.33 -37.45 -39.59
C ALA A 17 7.91 -38.03 -39.48
N ALA A 18 7.46 -38.34 -38.26
CA ALA A 18 6.06 -38.60 -37.99
C ALA A 18 5.35 -37.26 -37.80
N ALA A 19 4.52 -36.87 -38.76
CA ALA A 19 3.64 -35.71 -38.65
C ALA A 19 2.54 -36.00 -37.62
N LEU A 20 2.70 -35.48 -36.39
CA LEU A 20 1.56 -35.30 -35.49
C LEU A 20 0.70 -34.17 -36.06
N ILE A 21 -0.42 -34.53 -36.66
CA ILE A 21 -1.51 -33.60 -36.92
C ILE A 21 -2.05 -33.20 -35.54
N ALA A 22 -1.75 -31.98 -35.12
CA ALA A 22 -2.39 -31.37 -33.96
C ALA A 22 -3.89 -31.25 -34.27
N VAL A 23 -4.70 -32.10 -33.65
CA VAL A 23 -6.14 -31.89 -33.55
C VAL A 23 -6.30 -30.65 -32.68
N LEU A 24 -6.51 -29.50 -33.33
CA LEU A 24 -6.97 -28.29 -32.65
C LEU A 24 -8.25 -28.69 -31.89
N PRO A 25 -8.35 -28.44 -30.57
CA PRO A 25 -9.61 -28.64 -29.89
C PRO A 25 -10.62 -27.74 -30.57
N ALA A 26 -11.69 -28.35 -31.10
CA ALA A 26 -12.82 -27.61 -31.62
C ALA A 26 -13.25 -26.61 -30.54
N SER A 27 -13.21 -25.31 -30.87
CA SER A 27 -13.78 -24.26 -30.03
C SER A 27 -15.22 -24.66 -29.72
N ALA A 28 -15.48 -25.13 -28.50
CA ALA A 28 -16.84 -25.33 -28.04
C ALA A 28 -17.51 -23.97 -28.15
N ALA A 29 -18.46 -23.83 -29.08
CA ALA A 29 -19.28 -22.65 -29.19
C ALA A 29 -19.93 -22.43 -27.82
N LEU A 30 -19.74 -21.24 -27.23
CA LEU A 30 -20.44 -20.88 -26.02
C LEU A 30 -21.94 -21.11 -26.28
N PRO A 31 -22.69 -21.79 -25.38
CA PRO A 31 -24.11 -22.09 -25.58
C PRO A 31 -24.99 -20.83 -25.65
N TYR A 32 -24.40 -19.65 -25.48
CA TYR A 32 -25.03 -18.34 -25.45
C TYR A 32 -24.21 -17.33 -26.27
N ALA A 33 -24.88 -16.60 -27.18
CA ALA A 33 -24.30 -15.45 -27.86
C ALA A 33 -24.60 -14.18 -27.04
N ALA A 34 -23.61 -13.69 -26.30
CA ALA A 34 -23.73 -12.46 -25.50
C ALA A 34 -23.98 -11.23 -26.38
N SER A 35 -24.75 -10.26 -25.86
CA SER A 35 -25.01 -9.02 -26.59
C SER A 35 -23.73 -8.18 -26.76
N ALA A 36 -23.77 -7.22 -27.69
CA ALA A 36 -22.66 -6.28 -27.88
C ALA A 36 -22.38 -5.46 -26.60
N GLN A 37 -23.43 -5.04 -25.89
CA GLN A 37 -23.31 -4.30 -24.63
C GLN A 37 -22.67 -5.17 -23.54
N MET A 38 -23.05 -6.43 -23.45
CA MET A 38 -22.46 -7.37 -22.51
C MET A 38 -20.97 -7.60 -22.80
N LEU A 39 -20.61 -7.83 -24.07
CA LEU A 39 -19.20 -7.97 -24.47
C LEU A 39 -18.38 -6.69 -24.27
N GLN A 40 -19.02 -5.52 -24.33
CA GLN A 40 -18.37 -4.23 -24.12
C GLN A 40 -18.13 -3.93 -22.63
N LYS A 41 -19.09 -4.24 -21.75
CA LYS A 41 -19.06 -3.81 -20.35
C LYS A 41 -18.69 -4.91 -19.37
N ALA A 42 -18.87 -6.19 -19.71
CA ALA A 42 -18.61 -7.28 -18.80
C ALA A 42 -17.25 -7.91 -19.03
N ASP A 43 -16.63 -8.34 -17.93
CA ASP A 43 -15.35 -9.04 -18.02
C ASP A 43 -15.53 -10.35 -18.78
N PRO A 44 -14.54 -10.77 -19.58
CA PRO A 44 -14.58 -12.08 -20.23
C PRO A 44 -14.81 -13.23 -19.25
N TRP A 45 -14.38 -13.06 -17.99
CA TRP A 45 -14.66 -14.00 -16.90
C TRP A 45 -16.15 -14.07 -16.58
N VAL A 46 -16.85 -12.94 -16.46
CA VAL A 46 -18.28 -12.89 -16.13
C VAL A 46 -19.09 -13.56 -17.23
N VAL A 47 -18.85 -13.19 -18.48
CA VAL A 47 -19.52 -13.79 -19.66
C VAL A 47 -19.34 -15.30 -19.67
N ARG A 48 -18.11 -15.77 -19.49
CA ARG A 48 -17.78 -17.21 -19.50
C ARG A 48 -18.45 -17.95 -18.34
N LYS A 49 -18.40 -17.42 -17.12
CA LYS A 49 -18.94 -18.10 -15.94
C LYS A 49 -20.46 -18.18 -15.94
N LEU A 50 -21.13 -17.15 -16.47
CA LEU A 50 -22.57 -17.20 -16.68
C LEU A 50 -22.95 -18.25 -17.73
N ALA A 51 -22.17 -18.38 -18.82
CA ALA A 51 -22.40 -19.43 -19.82
C ALA A 51 -22.14 -20.85 -19.30
N GLU A 52 -21.16 -21.03 -18.39
CA GLU A 52 -20.82 -22.32 -17.79
C GLU A 52 -21.81 -22.76 -16.69
N ASN A 53 -22.18 -21.85 -15.79
CA ASN A 53 -22.87 -22.19 -14.54
C ASN A 53 -24.31 -21.65 -14.45
N GLY A 54 -24.75 -20.84 -15.42
CA GLY A 54 -26.05 -20.16 -15.41
C GLY A 54 -26.17 -19.00 -14.42
N THR A 55 -25.38 -18.99 -13.34
CA THR A 55 -25.34 -17.91 -12.33
C THR A 55 -23.90 -17.61 -11.91
N SER A 56 -23.63 -16.37 -11.50
CA SER A 56 -22.32 -15.94 -11.01
C SER A 56 -22.43 -14.72 -10.07
N GLN A 57 -21.36 -14.47 -9.30
CA GLN A 57 -21.16 -13.22 -8.59
C GLN A 57 -20.29 -12.27 -9.41
N PHE A 58 -20.72 -11.02 -9.55
CA PHE A 58 -19.98 -9.98 -10.26
C PHE A 58 -20.27 -8.60 -9.66
N LEU A 59 -19.31 -7.69 -9.83
CA LEU A 59 -19.41 -6.32 -9.36
C LEU A 59 -19.98 -5.44 -10.47
N VAL A 60 -21.05 -4.72 -10.17
CA VAL A 60 -21.65 -3.70 -11.03
C VAL A 60 -21.04 -2.36 -10.66
N LEU A 61 -20.16 -1.83 -11.50
CA LEU A 61 -19.54 -0.52 -11.30
C LEU A 61 -20.37 0.56 -12.00
N LEU A 62 -20.70 1.62 -11.29
CA LEU A 62 -21.40 2.79 -11.82
C LEU A 62 -20.38 3.86 -12.28
N PRO A 63 -20.67 4.64 -13.34
CA PRO A 63 -19.70 5.56 -13.92
C PRO A 63 -19.43 6.79 -13.05
N GLU A 64 -20.44 7.28 -12.31
CA GLU A 64 -20.32 8.47 -11.47
C GLU A 64 -19.67 8.11 -10.14
N GLN A 65 -18.46 8.62 -9.86
CA GLN A 65 -17.77 8.46 -8.57
C GLN A 65 -17.86 9.75 -7.74
N ALA A 66 -17.78 9.64 -6.42
CA ALA A 66 -17.86 10.79 -5.53
C ALA A 66 -16.59 11.66 -5.64
N ASP A 67 -16.75 12.98 -5.61
CA ASP A 67 -15.62 13.92 -5.56
C ASP A 67 -15.16 14.11 -4.11
N LEU A 68 -13.93 13.68 -3.82
CA LEU A 68 -13.30 13.78 -2.51
C LEU A 68 -12.24 14.88 -2.42
N SER A 69 -12.05 15.69 -3.47
CA SER A 69 -10.96 16.66 -3.57
C SER A 69 -10.90 17.64 -2.39
N ALA A 70 -12.06 18.07 -1.87
CA ALA A 70 -12.15 18.96 -0.72
C ALA A 70 -11.59 18.35 0.59
N ALA A 71 -11.41 17.03 0.67
CA ALA A 71 -10.81 16.36 1.83
C ALA A 71 -9.35 16.78 2.05
N ALA A 72 -8.63 17.15 0.99
CA ALA A 72 -7.22 17.56 1.07
C ALA A 72 -7.01 18.85 1.90
N ALA A 73 -8.03 19.72 1.98
CA ALA A 73 -7.98 20.94 2.77
C ALA A 73 -8.27 20.72 4.27
N LEU A 74 -8.72 19.52 4.66
CA LEU A 74 -9.06 19.18 6.04
C LEU A 74 -7.84 18.56 6.75
N THR A 75 -7.30 19.28 7.73
CA THR A 75 -6.11 18.84 8.49
C THR A 75 -6.44 17.94 9.67
N ASP A 76 -7.62 18.11 10.30
CA ASP A 76 -8.09 17.22 11.35
C ASP A 76 -8.56 15.88 10.76
N LYS A 77 -7.95 14.77 11.21
CA LYS A 77 -8.27 13.42 10.72
C LYS A 77 -9.74 13.06 10.90
N THR A 78 -10.36 13.46 12.02
CA THR A 78 -11.74 13.07 12.31
C THR A 78 -12.70 13.81 11.39
N GLN A 79 -12.53 15.12 11.21
CA GLN A 79 -13.31 15.93 10.27
C GLN A 79 -13.11 15.44 8.84
N ARG A 80 -11.87 15.14 8.44
CA ARG A 80 -11.53 14.58 7.12
C ARG A 80 -12.24 13.25 6.87
N GLY A 81 -12.16 12.32 7.83
CA GLY A 81 -12.83 11.02 7.74
C GLY A 81 -14.35 11.14 7.69
N GLN A 82 -14.94 12.03 8.49
CA GLN A 82 -16.39 12.31 8.48
C GLN A 82 -16.85 12.89 7.14
N PHE A 83 -16.09 13.85 6.57
CA PHE A 83 -16.37 14.41 5.26
C PHE A 83 -16.36 13.31 4.18
N VAL A 84 -15.29 12.52 4.11
CA VAL A 84 -15.16 11.45 3.11
C VAL A 84 -16.29 10.43 3.24
N PHE A 85 -16.55 9.96 4.46
CA PHE A 85 -17.64 9.03 4.74
C PHE A 85 -19.00 9.57 4.28
N ALA A 86 -19.34 10.80 4.69
CA ALA A 86 -20.63 11.42 4.34
C ALA A 86 -20.77 11.62 2.83
N THR A 87 -19.71 12.12 2.16
CA THR A 87 -19.70 12.36 0.72
C THR A 87 -19.90 11.06 -0.06
N LEU A 88 -19.15 10.00 0.28
CA LEU A 88 -19.30 8.68 -0.34
C LEU A 88 -20.69 8.08 -0.11
N ARG A 89 -21.19 8.09 1.13
CA ARG A 89 -22.51 7.52 1.46
C ARG A 89 -23.65 8.26 0.79
N ASN A 90 -23.63 9.59 0.78
CA ASN A 90 -24.66 10.40 0.13
C ASN A 90 -24.64 10.19 -1.38
N HIS A 91 -23.44 10.10 -1.96
CA HIS A 91 -23.28 9.81 -3.39
C HIS A 91 -23.85 8.46 -3.79
N ALA A 92 -23.44 7.40 -3.11
CA ALA A 92 -23.93 6.04 -3.35
C ALA A 92 -25.44 5.94 -3.12
N ALA A 93 -25.97 6.54 -2.04
CA ALA A 93 -27.40 6.54 -1.76
C ALA A 93 -28.24 7.18 -2.88
N ARG A 94 -27.76 8.27 -3.50
CA ARG A 94 -28.46 8.91 -4.63
C ARG A 94 -28.34 8.09 -5.91
N THR A 95 -27.13 7.66 -6.24
CA THR A 95 -26.81 7.10 -7.56
C THR A 95 -27.14 5.61 -7.69
N GLN A 96 -27.11 4.85 -6.58
CA GLN A 96 -27.44 3.42 -6.58
C GLN A 96 -28.93 3.16 -6.36
N ALA A 97 -29.72 4.14 -5.90
CA ALA A 97 -31.10 3.94 -5.46
C ALA A 97 -31.97 3.18 -6.46
N ALA A 98 -31.93 3.58 -7.74
CA ALA A 98 -32.73 2.94 -8.78
C ALA A 98 -32.31 1.47 -9.02
N LEU A 99 -31.01 1.21 -9.07
CA LEU A 99 -30.48 -0.15 -9.24
C LEU A 99 -30.84 -1.04 -8.05
N LEU A 100 -30.63 -0.56 -6.81
CA LEU A 100 -30.93 -1.31 -5.60
C LEU A 100 -32.43 -1.60 -5.45
N ALA A 101 -33.29 -0.65 -5.83
CA ALA A 101 -34.73 -0.86 -5.85
C ALA A 101 -35.12 -1.98 -6.84
N THR A 102 -34.54 -1.99 -8.05
CA THR A 102 -34.78 -3.05 -9.04
C THR A 102 -34.32 -4.41 -8.53
N LEU A 103 -33.11 -4.50 -7.98
CA LEU A 103 -32.55 -5.77 -7.47
C LEU A 103 -33.39 -6.30 -6.29
N SER A 104 -33.75 -5.42 -5.35
CA SER A 104 -34.57 -5.77 -4.18
C SER A 104 -35.97 -6.23 -4.57
N ALA A 105 -36.64 -5.54 -5.49
CA ALA A 105 -37.98 -5.90 -5.96
C ALA A 105 -38.02 -7.29 -6.62
N ARG A 106 -36.89 -7.77 -7.12
CA ARG A 106 -36.73 -9.08 -7.77
C ARG A 106 -36.14 -10.15 -6.85
N GLY A 107 -35.86 -9.81 -5.58
CA GLY A 107 -35.23 -10.74 -4.63
C GLY A 107 -33.82 -11.18 -5.03
N VAL A 108 -33.11 -10.36 -5.82
CA VAL A 108 -31.73 -10.65 -6.22
C VAL A 108 -30.81 -10.44 -5.02
N GLU A 109 -29.94 -11.39 -4.73
CA GLU A 109 -28.91 -11.24 -3.70
C GLU A 109 -27.89 -10.18 -4.14
N HIS A 110 -27.75 -9.12 -3.34
CA HIS A 110 -26.85 -8.01 -3.65
C HIS A 110 -26.29 -7.34 -2.40
N ARG A 111 -25.15 -6.65 -2.57
CA ARG A 111 -24.49 -5.85 -1.54
C ARG A 111 -23.99 -4.54 -2.14
N ALA A 112 -24.42 -3.43 -1.57
CA ALA A 112 -23.98 -2.09 -1.96
C ALA A 112 -22.65 -1.72 -1.29
N PHE A 113 -21.75 -1.13 -2.06
CA PHE A 113 -20.55 -0.47 -1.56
C PHE A 113 -20.67 1.03 -1.80
N TRP A 114 -20.29 1.81 -0.79
CA TRP A 114 -20.20 3.27 -0.90
C TRP A 114 -18.75 3.74 -1.03
N VAL A 115 -17.75 2.94 -0.61
CA VAL A 115 -16.32 3.29 -0.74
C VAL A 115 -15.89 3.48 -2.20
N THR A 116 -16.60 2.83 -3.12
CA THR A 116 -16.60 3.08 -4.56
C THR A 116 -18.03 2.85 -5.02
N ASN A 117 -18.49 3.56 -6.05
CA ASN A 117 -19.88 3.46 -6.49
C ASN A 117 -20.13 2.12 -7.22
N MET A 118 -20.43 1.08 -6.44
CA MET A 118 -20.43 -0.31 -6.89
C MET A 118 -21.43 -1.16 -6.11
N VAL A 119 -21.98 -2.18 -6.77
CA VAL A 119 -22.87 -3.16 -6.15
C VAL A 119 -22.40 -4.57 -6.52
N LEU A 120 -22.13 -5.42 -5.53
CA LEU A 120 -21.96 -6.85 -5.75
C LEU A 120 -23.32 -7.50 -5.99
N VAL A 121 -23.44 -8.27 -7.06
CA VAL A 121 -24.68 -8.93 -7.46
C VAL A 121 -24.40 -10.41 -7.68
N ARG A 122 -25.29 -11.28 -7.19
CA ARG A 122 -25.39 -12.67 -7.66
C ARG A 122 -26.54 -12.76 -8.66
N GLY A 123 -26.20 -12.99 -9.92
CA GLY A 123 -27.16 -12.92 -11.02
C GLY A 123 -26.96 -14.02 -12.05
N ASP A 124 -27.99 -14.23 -12.87
CA ASP A 124 -27.95 -15.07 -14.06
C ASP A 124 -27.57 -14.26 -15.31
N THR A 125 -27.49 -14.94 -16.46
CA THR A 125 -27.18 -14.33 -17.75
C THR A 125 -28.18 -13.23 -18.12
N ALA A 126 -29.48 -13.45 -17.88
CA ALA A 126 -30.52 -12.49 -18.25
C ALA A 126 -30.40 -11.18 -17.46
N LEU A 127 -30.14 -11.28 -16.15
CA LEU A 127 -29.90 -10.12 -15.32
C LEU A 127 -28.61 -9.39 -15.72
N ALA A 128 -27.53 -10.13 -16.00
CA ALA A 128 -26.26 -9.50 -16.40
C ALA A 128 -26.40 -8.72 -17.73
N GLU A 129 -27.12 -9.28 -18.70
CA GLU A 129 -27.45 -8.60 -19.96
C GLU A 129 -28.28 -7.33 -19.75
N GLU A 130 -29.30 -7.39 -18.90
CA GLU A 130 -30.09 -6.21 -18.54
C GLU A 130 -29.22 -5.14 -17.88
N LEU A 131 -28.38 -5.52 -16.92
CA LEU A 131 -27.48 -4.61 -16.23
C LEU A 131 -26.47 -3.99 -17.20
N ALA A 132 -25.88 -4.76 -18.12
CA ALA A 132 -24.99 -4.25 -19.15
C ALA A 132 -25.71 -3.25 -20.09
N ALA A 133 -26.98 -3.46 -20.39
CA ALA A 133 -27.78 -2.57 -21.22
C ALA A 133 -28.11 -1.22 -20.55
N ARG A 134 -28.03 -1.13 -19.21
CA ARG A 134 -28.32 0.12 -18.49
C ARG A 134 -27.28 1.20 -18.78
N ALA A 135 -27.73 2.44 -18.98
CA ALA A 135 -26.85 3.59 -19.22
C ALA A 135 -26.04 3.98 -17.97
N ASP A 136 -26.57 3.72 -16.78
CA ASP A 136 -25.93 4.02 -15.49
C ASP A 136 -25.01 2.89 -14.98
N VAL A 137 -24.78 1.84 -15.79
CA VAL A 137 -23.79 0.79 -15.51
C VAL A 137 -22.59 0.98 -16.43
N ALA A 138 -21.41 1.15 -15.82
CA ALA A 138 -20.16 1.28 -16.56
C ALA A 138 -19.55 -0.09 -16.87
N ARG A 139 -19.55 -1.00 -15.89
CA ARG A 139 -18.82 -2.27 -16.00
C ARG A 139 -19.43 -3.38 -15.15
N LEU A 140 -19.29 -4.64 -15.60
CA LEU A 140 -19.54 -5.85 -14.82
C LEU A 140 -18.22 -6.58 -14.58
N SER A 141 -17.61 -6.37 -13.42
CA SER A 141 -16.29 -6.89 -13.08
C SER A 141 -16.35 -8.26 -12.40
N ALA A 142 -15.33 -9.07 -12.60
CA ALA A 142 -15.25 -10.40 -12.00
C ALA A 142 -15.20 -10.37 -10.46
N ASN A 143 -15.90 -11.33 -9.82
CA ASN A 143 -15.81 -11.58 -8.38
C ASN A 143 -15.91 -13.10 -8.11
N PRO A 144 -14.85 -13.86 -8.39
CA PRO A 144 -14.87 -15.33 -8.34
C PRO A 144 -15.13 -15.87 -6.93
N SER A 145 -16.02 -16.86 -6.82
CA SER A 145 -16.31 -17.54 -5.56
C SER A 145 -15.37 -18.69 -5.22
N VAL A 146 -14.41 -19.03 -6.09
CA VAL A 146 -13.34 -19.99 -5.79
C VAL A 146 -12.08 -19.54 -6.53
N ALA A 147 -10.94 -19.54 -5.84
CA ALA A 147 -9.65 -19.20 -6.43
C ALA A 147 -9.29 -20.08 -7.63
N GLN A 148 -8.71 -19.47 -8.66
CA GLN A 148 -8.03 -20.19 -9.74
C GLN A 148 -6.59 -20.52 -9.33
N ALA A 149 -5.97 -21.54 -9.94
CA ALA A 149 -4.79 -22.29 -9.50
C ALA A 149 -3.45 -21.54 -9.24
N LYS A 150 -3.42 -20.21 -9.11
CA LYS A 150 -2.19 -19.46 -8.77
C LYS A 150 -2.06 -19.28 -7.25
N PRO A 151 -0.87 -19.53 -6.66
CA PRO A 151 -0.64 -19.27 -5.23
C PRO A 151 -0.74 -17.77 -4.92
N SER A 152 -1.49 -17.44 -3.87
CA SER A 152 -1.56 -16.08 -3.31
C SER A 152 -0.22 -15.66 -2.68
N LEU A 153 -0.06 -14.37 -2.34
CA LEU A 153 1.16 -13.90 -1.66
C LEU A 153 1.33 -14.56 -0.28
N GLU A 154 0.23 -14.81 0.42
CA GLU A 154 0.16 -15.48 1.72
C GLU A 154 0.63 -16.93 1.60
N ALA A 155 0.18 -17.64 0.55
CA ALA A 155 0.63 -18.99 0.26
C ALA A 155 2.14 -19.03 0.01
N GLN A 156 2.66 -18.09 -0.78
CA GLN A 156 4.10 -17.97 -1.03
C GLN A 156 4.89 -17.67 0.25
N ALA A 157 4.39 -16.77 1.11
CA ALA A 157 5.03 -16.45 2.39
C ALA A 157 5.11 -17.67 3.33
N LYS A 158 4.06 -18.50 3.35
CA LYS A 158 4.03 -19.77 4.09
C LYS A 158 4.97 -20.84 3.53
N GLU A 159 5.07 -20.96 2.21
CA GLU A 159 6.04 -21.86 1.58
C GLU A 159 7.47 -21.49 1.96
N ASN A 160 7.72 -20.19 2.19
CA ASN A 160 8.99 -19.67 2.69
C ASN A 160 9.12 -19.69 4.22
N ALA A 161 8.22 -20.36 4.94
CA ALA A 161 8.31 -20.50 6.38
C ALA A 161 9.48 -21.41 6.76
N VAL A 162 10.33 -20.92 7.66
CA VAL A 162 11.41 -21.69 8.26
C VAL A 162 11.08 -22.01 9.72
N SER A 163 11.76 -23.03 10.27
CA SER A 163 11.64 -23.40 11.69
C SER A 163 11.81 -22.16 12.59
N PRO A 164 11.20 -22.13 13.79
CA PRO A 164 11.25 -20.97 14.66
C PRO A 164 12.68 -20.47 14.83
N ALA A 165 12.94 -19.25 14.37
CA ALA A 165 14.22 -18.60 14.56
C ALA A 165 14.47 -18.41 16.08
N ALA A 166 15.74 -18.36 16.47
CA ALA A 166 16.11 -18.08 17.85
C ALA A 166 15.45 -16.76 18.31
N VAL A 167 14.97 -16.75 19.55
CA VAL A 167 14.36 -15.55 20.15
C VAL A 167 15.44 -14.49 20.31
N ASN A 168 15.23 -13.32 19.71
CA ASN A 168 16.05 -12.13 19.95
C ASN A 168 15.40 -11.28 21.04
N ALA A 169 16.21 -10.54 21.81
CA ALA A 169 15.66 -9.56 22.75
C ALA A 169 14.80 -8.49 22.04
N ILE A 170 15.23 -8.07 20.84
CA ILE A 170 14.47 -7.26 19.89
C ILE A 170 14.73 -7.88 18.52
N GLU A 171 13.69 -8.13 17.72
CA GLU A 171 13.88 -8.75 16.41
C GLU A 171 14.75 -7.90 15.47
N THR A 172 15.53 -8.58 14.63
CA THR A 172 16.57 -7.94 13.79
C THR A 172 15.97 -6.91 12.83
N GLY A 173 14.83 -7.21 12.21
CA GLY A 173 14.11 -6.30 11.33
C GLY A 173 13.65 -5.02 12.04
N VAL A 174 13.15 -5.17 13.27
CA VAL A 174 12.71 -4.05 14.13
C VAL A 174 13.89 -3.13 14.46
N SER A 175 15.05 -3.72 14.77
CA SER A 175 16.29 -3.00 15.03
C SER A 175 16.85 -2.33 13.77
N LYS A 176 16.78 -3.01 12.61
CA LYS A 176 17.33 -2.55 11.33
C LYS A 176 16.73 -1.22 10.86
N ILE A 177 15.44 -1.02 11.13
CA ILE A 177 14.72 0.20 10.78
C ILE A 177 14.79 1.28 11.87
N GLN A 178 15.58 1.08 12.93
CA GLN A 178 15.81 2.03 14.03
C GLN A 178 14.61 2.26 14.98
N SER A 179 13.68 1.30 15.10
CA SER A 179 12.55 1.39 16.05
C SER A 179 12.99 1.58 17.51
N PRO A 180 14.05 0.90 18.01
CA PRO A 180 14.47 1.05 19.41
C PRO A 180 14.86 2.49 19.80
N LEU A 181 15.35 3.30 18.85
CA LEU A 181 15.66 4.71 19.12
C LEU A 181 14.38 5.53 19.36
N MET A 182 13.29 5.22 18.66
CA MET A 182 11.98 5.82 18.93
C MET A 182 11.47 5.45 20.33
N TRP A 183 11.57 4.18 20.70
CA TRP A 183 11.14 3.71 22.02
C TRP A 183 11.95 4.38 23.14
N ALA A 184 13.26 4.49 22.97
CA ALA A 184 14.13 5.19 23.91
C ALA A 184 13.77 6.69 24.04
N ALA A 185 13.27 7.30 22.97
CA ALA A 185 12.72 8.66 22.98
C ALA A 185 11.29 8.76 23.53
N GLY A 186 10.68 7.66 24.00
CA GLY A 186 9.34 7.62 24.57
C GLY A 186 8.21 7.43 23.55
N TYR A 187 8.53 7.16 22.28
CA TYR A 187 7.56 6.94 21.21
C TYR A 187 7.49 5.45 20.89
N THR A 188 6.38 4.83 21.28
CA THR A 188 6.13 3.40 21.08
C THR A 188 4.90 3.14 20.20
N GLY A 189 4.27 4.20 19.66
CA GLY A 189 3.04 4.13 18.88
C GLY A 189 1.79 4.52 19.66
N GLN A 190 1.94 5.04 20.88
CA GLN A 190 0.84 5.47 21.73
C GLN A 190 -0.10 6.47 21.00
N GLY A 191 -1.41 6.34 21.24
CA GLY A 191 -2.43 7.17 20.59
C GLY A 191 -2.73 6.78 19.14
N ILE A 192 -1.91 5.92 18.52
CA ILE A 192 -2.11 5.48 17.15
C ILE A 192 -2.80 4.11 17.12
N VAL A 193 -3.70 3.96 16.15
CA VAL A 193 -4.39 2.72 15.82
C VAL A 193 -3.88 2.24 14.47
N VAL A 194 -3.22 1.09 14.45
CA VAL A 194 -2.89 0.38 13.20
C VAL A 194 -4.00 -0.61 12.86
N ALA A 195 -4.10 -0.97 11.59
CA ALA A 195 -5.04 -1.96 11.12
C ALA A 195 -4.38 -2.93 10.15
N GLY A 196 -4.94 -4.13 10.07
CA GLY A 196 -4.60 -5.07 9.01
C GLY A 196 -5.86 -5.60 8.34
N ALA A 197 -5.81 -5.73 7.01
CA ALA A 197 -6.74 -6.55 6.25
C ALA A 197 -5.98 -7.75 5.71
N ASP A 198 -6.31 -8.94 6.23
CA ASP A 198 -5.53 -10.15 6.01
C ASP A 198 -6.43 -11.40 6.21
N THR A 199 -5.84 -12.56 6.46
CA THR A 199 -6.53 -13.84 6.72
C THR A 199 -7.25 -13.90 8.06
N GLY A 200 -7.14 -12.83 8.86
CA GLY A 200 -7.67 -12.71 10.21
C GLY A 200 -6.59 -12.72 11.28
N TYR A 201 -6.99 -12.71 12.56
CA TYR A 201 -6.06 -12.53 13.67
C TYR A 201 -6.43 -13.39 14.89
N ALA A 202 -5.46 -14.15 15.41
CA ALA A 202 -5.56 -14.78 16.74
C ALA A 202 -5.41 -13.70 17.82
N TRP A 203 -6.48 -12.93 18.04
CA TRP A 203 -6.47 -11.72 18.86
C TRP A 203 -6.03 -11.95 20.32
N ASP A 204 -6.19 -13.17 20.81
CA ASP A 204 -5.86 -13.58 22.17
C ASP A 204 -4.40 -14.01 22.35
N HIS A 205 -3.62 -14.04 21.26
CA HIS A 205 -2.20 -14.33 21.30
C HIS A 205 -1.46 -13.35 22.24
N PRO A 206 -0.62 -13.83 23.20
CA PRO A 206 0.00 -13.00 24.24
C PRO A 206 0.70 -11.73 23.72
N ALA A 207 1.42 -11.83 22.61
CA ALA A 207 2.13 -10.70 22.03
C ALA A 207 1.21 -9.57 21.51
N ILE A 208 -0.02 -9.85 21.06
CA ILE A 208 -0.90 -8.85 20.43
C ILE A 208 -2.18 -8.58 21.21
N LYS A 209 -2.58 -9.44 22.15
CA LYS A 209 -3.82 -9.29 22.94
C LYS A 209 -3.88 -7.97 23.71
N GLY A 210 -2.81 -7.62 24.41
CA GLY A 210 -2.75 -6.38 25.17
C GLY A 210 -2.88 -5.12 24.30
N LYS A 211 -2.67 -5.26 23.00
CA LYS A 211 -2.69 -4.18 22.00
C LYS A 211 -4.00 -4.16 21.20
N TYR A 212 -4.83 -5.20 21.29
CA TYR A 212 -6.11 -5.24 20.60
C TYR A 212 -7.03 -4.14 21.15
N ARG A 213 -7.57 -3.28 20.27
CA ARG A 213 -8.42 -2.16 20.70
C ARG A 213 -9.66 -2.63 21.47
N GLY A 214 -10.18 -3.79 21.11
CA GLY A 214 -11.33 -4.39 21.78
C GLY A 214 -11.04 -4.97 23.15
N TRP A 215 -9.77 -5.07 23.57
CA TRP A 215 -9.38 -5.63 24.86
C TRP A 215 -9.13 -4.53 25.89
N ASN A 216 -9.90 -4.54 26.99
CA ASN A 216 -9.79 -3.54 28.06
C ASN A 216 -8.93 -3.99 29.26
N GLY A 217 -8.31 -5.19 29.18
CA GLY A 217 -7.56 -5.79 30.29
C GLY A 217 -8.33 -6.87 31.06
N ALA A 218 -9.65 -6.95 30.90
CA ALA A 218 -10.51 -7.93 31.59
C ALA A 218 -11.48 -8.65 30.65
N SER A 219 -12.09 -7.93 29.71
CA SER A 219 -13.07 -8.44 28.75
C SER A 219 -12.75 -7.95 27.33
N VAL A 220 -13.24 -8.70 26.35
CA VAL A 220 -13.14 -8.33 24.94
C VAL A 220 -14.47 -7.79 24.41
N ASP A 221 -14.40 -6.71 23.64
CA ASP A 221 -15.49 -6.17 22.83
C ASP A 221 -15.01 -6.04 21.38
N HIS A 222 -15.60 -6.82 20.48
CA HIS A 222 -15.23 -6.82 19.06
C HIS A 222 -15.85 -5.66 18.27
N ASN A 223 -16.81 -4.92 18.86
CA ASN A 223 -17.41 -3.77 18.21
C ASN A 223 -16.34 -2.75 17.80
N TYR A 224 -16.47 -2.24 16.57
CA TYR A 224 -15.53 -1.33 15.94
C TYR A 224 -14.11 -1.89 15.75
N SER A 225 -13.76 -3.05 16.29
CA SER A 225 -12.37 -3.52 16.37
C SER A 225 -12.13 -4.78 15.53
N TRP A 226 -13.18 -5.43 15.05
CA TRP A 226 -13.11 -6.59 14.18
C TRP A 226 -14.23 -6.56 13.12
N HIS A 227 -13.89 -7.00 11.91
CA HIS A 227 -14.83 -7.26 10.83
C HIS A 227 -14.41 -8.51 10.06
N ASP A 228 -15.37 -9.30 9.59
CA ASP A 228 -15.13 -10.45 8.73
C ASP A 228 -15.92 -10.28 7.43
N ALA A 229 -15.22 -10.09 6.32
CA ALA A 229 -15.80 -9.93 4.99
C ALA A 229 -16.03 -11.28 4.28
N ILE A 230 -15.70 -12.41 4.91
CA ILE A 230 -15.91 -13.74 4.34
C ILE A 230 -17.35 -14.19 4.63
N HIS A 231 -18.25 -13.98 3.67
CA HIS A 231 -19.66 -14.36 3.79
C HIS A 231 -20.02 -15.66 3.07
N THR A 232 -19.15 -16.08 2.16
CA THR A 232 -19.34 -17.28 1.35
C THR A 232 -18.00 -17.97 1.16
N GLN A 233 -18.05 -19.22 0.72
CA GLN A 233 -16.86 -20.01 0.40
C GLN A 233 -16.01 -19.29 -0.66
N LEU A 234 -14.70 -19.14 -0.43
CA LEU A 234 -13.72 -18.67 -1.43
C LEU A 234 -12.55 -19.64 -1.61
N ALA A 235 -12.18 -20.37 -0.56
CA ALA A 235 -11.18 -21.43 -0.63
C ALA A 235 -11.77 -22.75 -1.17
N PRO A 236 -10.94 -23.72 -1.61
CA PRO A 236 -11.42 -25.07 -1.92
C PRO A 236 -11.88 -25.84 -0.67
N THR A 237 -11.30 -25.56 0.49
CA THR A 237 -11.65 -26.22 1.77
C THR A 237 -13.00 -25.70 2.26
N PRO A 238 -14.04 -26.55 2.40
CA PRO A 238 -15.38 -26.12 2.79
C PRO A 238 -15.44 -25.44 4.16
N GLY A 239 -16.38 -24.51 4.32
CA GLY A 239 -16.78 -23.93 5.61
C GLY A 239 -16.08 -22.64 6.01
N GLY A 240 -15.38 -21.95 5.11
CA GLY A 240 -14.68 -20.69 5.44
C GLY A 240 -13.49 -20.89 6.41
N GLY A 241 -12.79 -22.02 6.28
CA GLY A 241 -11.65 -22.37 7.11
C GLY A 241 -12.03 -22.62 8.58
N GLY A 242 -11.06 -22.47 9.47
CA GLY A 242 -11.26 -22.66 10.92
C GLY A 242 -12.15 -21.62 11.59
N CYS A 243 -12.48 -20.52 10.88
CA CYS A 243 -13.20 -19.38 11.43
C CYS A 243 -14.68 -19.31 11.01
N GLY A 244 -15.12 -20.09 10.02
CA GLY A 244 -16.47 -19.96 9.48
C GLY A 244 -16.67 -18.73 8.60
N PHE A 245 -17.95 -18.41 8.35
CA PHE A 245 -18.36 -17.21 7.62
C PHE A 245 -18.90 -16.15 8.57
N SER A 246 -18.56 -14.89 8.30
CA SER A 246 -19.04 -13.72 9.06
C SER A 246 -18.75 -13.85 10.57
N SER A 247 -17.53 -14.28 10.92
CA SER A 247 -17.18 -14.56 12.31
C SER A 247 -17.38 -13.33 13.18
N PRO A 248 -18.18 -13.41 14.27
CA PRO A 248 -18.38 -12.31 15.19
C PRO A 248 -17.17 -12.08 16.12
N VAL A 249 -16.20 -12.99 16.09
CA VAL A 249 -15.00 -13.00 16.93
C VAL A 249 -13.78 -13.01 16.02
N ALA A 250 -12.77 -12.20 16.36
CA ALA A 250 -11.50 -12.21 15.65
C ALA A 250 -10.90 -13.64 15.62
N CYS A 251 -10.56 -14.10 14.44
CA CYS A 251 -10.06 -15.45 14.20
C CYS A 251 -9.12 -15.42 12.99
N ASP A 252 -8.12 -16.29 12.96
CA ASP A 252 -7.20 -16.45 11.83
C ASP A 252 -7.20 -17.91 11.37
N ASP A 253 -7.62 -18.16 10.13
CA ASP A 253 -7.68 -19.49 9.53
C ASP A 253 -6.41 -19.85 8.76
N ASN A 254 -5.44 -18.93 8.70
CA ASN A 254 -4.29 -19.04 7.84
C ASN A 254 -3.00 -18.58 8.50
N GLN A 255 -2.93 -18.19 9.77
CA GLN A 255 -1.71 -17.75 10.48
C GLN A 255 -0.99 -16.49 9.94
N HIS A 256 -1.23 -16.09 8.70
CA HIS A 256 -0.53 -14.99 8.02
C HIS A 256 -0.88 -13.64 8.62
N GLY A 257 -2.17 -13.35 8.83
CA GLY A 257 -2.58 -12.10 9.48
C GLY A 257 -2.05 -11.96 10.91
N THR A 258 -2.08 -13.03 11.71
CA THR A 258 -1.47 -13.01 13.06
C THR A 258 0.03 -12.67 13.01
N HIS A 259 0.74 -13.12 11.97
CA HIS A 259 2.16 -12.85 11.76
C HIS A 259 2.40 -11.38 11.37
N THR A 260 1.62 -10.85 10.44
CA THR A 260 1.75 -9.44 10.02
C THR A 260 1.40 -8.48 11.15
N MET A 261 0.36 -8.77 11.93
CA MET A 261 -0.01 -7.98 13.11
C MET A 261 1.06 -8.03 14.21
N GLY A 262 1.64 -9.20 14.46
CA GLY A 262 2.76 -9.34 15.41
C GLY A 262 3.97 -8.48 15.01
N THR A 263 4.27 -8.36 13.71
CA THR A 263 5.36 -7.50 13.23
C THR A 263 5.05 -6.02 13.44
N MET A 264 3.77 -5.62 13.40
CA MET A 264 3.36 -4.23 13.67
C MET A 264 3.44 -3.89 15.16
N VAL A 265 2.87 -4.71 16.06
CA VAL A 265 2.62 -4.32 17.47
C VAL A 265 3.01 -5.37 18.52
N GLY A 266 3.52 -6.53 18.10
CA GLY A 266 3.73 -7.68 18.96
C GLY A 266 4.78 -7.46 20.05
N ASP A 267 4.36 -7.63 21.29
CA ASP A 267 5.21 -7.61 22.47
C ASP A 267 4.48 -8.35 23.60
N ASP A 268 5.09 -9.40 24.15
CA ASP A 268 4.48 -10.19 25.23
C ASP A 268 4.87 -9.71 26.64
N GLY A 269 5.64 -8.63 26.76
CA GLY A 269 6.20 -8.15 28.02
C GLY A 269 7.28 -9.06 28.61
N GLY A 270 7.68 -10.10 27.87
CA GLY A 270 8.73 -11.05 28.21
C GLY A 270 9.85 -11.00 27.17
N SER A 271 10.21 -12.15 26.62
CA SER A 271 11.31 -12.27 25.67
C SER A 271 10.93 -12.00 24.21
N ASN A 272 9.63 -11.85 23.88
CA ASN A 272 9.19 -11.72 22.50
C ASN A 272 8.83 -10.27 22.15
N GLN A 273 9.85 -9.46 21.86
CA GLN A 273 9.68 -8.10 21.34
C GLN A 273 9.80 -8.10 19.80
N ILE A 274 8.72 -8.53 19.15
CA ILE A 274 8.64 -8.81 17.70
C ILE A 274 8.08 -7.64 16.88
N GLY A 275 7.41 -6.69 17.53
CA GLY A 275 6.67 -5.61 16.91
C GLY A 275 7.44 -4.30 16.85
N VAL A 276 7.18 -3.52 15.80
CA VAL A 276 7.78 -2.19 15.61
C VAL A 276 7.17 -1.14 16.53
N ALA A 277 5.85 -1.13 16.73
CA ALA A 277 5.11 -0.15 17.52
C ALA A 277 4.32 -0.82 18.66
N PRO A 278 4.99 -1.32 19.72
CA PRO A 278 4.34 -2.08 20.78
C PRO A 278 3.33 -1.28 21.63
N GLY A 279 3.37 0.05 21.58
CA GLY A 279 2.42 0.94 22.25
C GLY A 279 1.20 1.33 21.41
N ALA A 280 1.16 0.95 20.13
CA ALA A 280 -0.01 1.17 19.28
C ALA A 280 -1.16 0.21 19.63
N ARG A 281 -2.39 0.65 19.36
CA ARG A 281 -3.57 -0.22 19.37
C ARG A 281 -3.79 -0.81 17.98
N TRP A 282 -4.45 -1.96 17.89
CA TRP A 282 -4.80 -2.55 16.60
C TRP A 282 -6.27 -2.94 16.44
N ILE A 283 -6.73 -2.91 15.19
CA ILE A 283 -8.00 -3.49 14.71
C ILE A 283 -7.75 -4.36 13.49
N GLY A 284 -8.67 -5.27 13.16
CA GLY A 284 -8.47 -6.21 12.08
C GLY A 284 -9.72 -6.40 11.23
N CYS A 285 -9.50 -6.62 9.93
CA CYS A 285 -10.53 -7.10 9.02
C CYS A 285 -10.05 -8.38 8.32
N ARG A 286 -10.87 -9.43 8.32
CA ARG A 286 -10.58 -10.62 7.52
C ARG A 286 -11.14 -10.44 6.11
N ASN A 287 -10.26 -10.29 5.12
CA ASN A 287 -10.62 -10.14 3.70
C ASN A 287 -10.30 -11.38 2.86
N MET A 288 -9.60 -12.36 3.45
CA MET A 288 -9.20 -13.61 2.80
C MET A 288 -9.64 -14.84 3.58
N ASP A 289 -10.18 -15.83 2.87
CA ASP A 289 -10.47 -17.18 3.36
C ASP A 289 -9.30 -18.09 2.99
N GLN A 290 -8.51 -18.47 3.99
CA GLN A 290 -7.30 -19.28 3.81
C GLN A 290 -6.31 -18.69 2.77
N GLY A 291 -6.22 -17.36 2.70
CA GLY A 291 -5.37 -16.64 1.74
C GLY A 291 -6.03 -16.36 0.39
N ASN A 292 -7.32 -16.63 0.22
CA ASN A 292 -8.06 -16.33 -1.01
C ASN A 292 -9.02 -15.17 -0.76
N GLY A 293 -8.87 -14.09 -1.52
CA GLY A 293 -9.78 -12.95 -1.48
C GLY A 293 -10.46 -12.67 -2.82
N THR A 294 -11.25 -11.60 -2.84
CA THR A 294 -11.91 -11.09 -4.04
C THR A 294 -12.00 -9.57 -3.97
N PRO A 295 -12.14 -8.87 -5.11
CA PRO A 295 -12.44 -7.44 -5.12
C PRO A 295 -13.56 -7.03 -4.16
N GLY A 296 -14.62 -7.83 -4.02
CA GLY A 296 -15.70 -7.58 -3.06
C GLY A 296 -15.26 -7.63 -1.60
N THR A 297 -14.51 -8.66 -1.18
CA THR A 297 -14.03 -8.77 0.21
C THR A 297 -12.97 -7.72 0.54
N TYR A 298 -12.12 -7.38 -0.44
CA TYR A 298 -11.15 -6.29 -0.31
C TYR A 298 -11.86 -4.93 -0.13
N ALA A 299 -12.79 -4.60 -1.03
CA ALA A 299 -13.55 -3.35 -0.95
C ALA A 299 -14.34 -3.23 0.35
N GLU A 300 -14.88 -4.32 0.85
CA GLU A 300 -15.59 -4.35 2.13
C GLU A 300 -14.71 -3.97 3.32
N CYS A 301 -13.52 -4.58 3.44
CA CYS A 301 -12.61 -4.25 4.53
C CYS A 301 -12.11 -2.80 4.46
N PHE A 302 -11.77 -2.31 3.26
CA PHE A 302 -11.40 -0.91 3.08
C PHE A 302 -12.54 0.05 3.47
N GLN A 303 -13.78 -0.26 3.08
CA GLN A 303 -14.96 0.48 3.48
C GLN A 303 -15.12 0.52 5.00
N TRP A 304 -14.99 -0.64 5.65
CA TRP A 304 -15.08 -0.75 7.11
C TRP A 304 -13.98 0.06 7.81
N PHE A 305 -12.76 0.12 7.28
CA PHE A 305 -11.72 0.96 7.88
C PHE A 305 -12.03 2.45 7.82
N ILE A 306 -12.74 2.94 6.80
CA ILE A 306 -13.16 4.35 6.75
C ILE A 306 -14.18 4.65 7.86
N ALA A 307 -15.09 3.73 8.15
CA ALA A 307 -16.09 3.90 9.21
C ALA A 307 -16.43 2.56 9.88
N PRO A 308 -15.64 2.14 10.89
CA PRO A 308 -15.88 0.88 11.58
C PRO A 308 -17.27 0.82 12.18
N THR A 309 -17.85 -0.38 12.19
CA THR A 309 -19.21 -0.64 12.70
C THR A 309 -19.17 -1.49 13.96
N MET A 310 -20.31 -1.60 14.63
CA MET A 310 -20.57 -2.71 15.56
C MET A 310 -20.57 -4.05 14.80
N ILE A 311 -20.44 -5.16 15.53
CA ILE A 311 -20.29 -6.50 14.92
C ILE A 311 -21.49 -6.92 14.07
N ASN A 312 -22.67 -6.38 14.37
CA ASN A 312 -23.90 -6.59 13.60
C ASN A 312 -24.00 -5.71 12.34
N GLY A 313 -22.95 -4.96 12.00
CA GLY A 313 -22.88 -4.06 10.83
C GLY A 313 -23.55 -2.70 11.01
N SER A 314 -24.04 -2.35 12.21
CA SER A 314 -24.71 -1.07 12.47
C SER A 314 -23.80 -0.01 13.10
N ASN A 315 -24.28 1.24 13.14
CA ASN A 315 -23.61 2.41 13.72
C ASN A 315 -22.18 2.63 13.18
N PRO A 316 -21.98 2.84 11.86
CA PRO A 316 -20.67 3.19 11.32
C PRO A 316 -20.13 4.50 11.94
N ASP A 317 -18.88 4.49 12.38
CA ASP A 317 -18.25 5.61 13.09
C ASP A 317 -16.85 5.93 12.54
N PRO A 318 -16.71 6.97 11.68
CA PRO A 318 -15.41 7.41 11.15
C PRO A 318 -14.39 7.83 12.21
N SER A 319 -14.81 8.21 13.43
CA SER A 319 -13.87 8.54 14.51
C SER A 319 -13.11 7.31 15.03
N LYS A 320 -13.62 6.10 14.72
CA LYS A 320 -12.98 4.81 15.06
C LYS A 320 -12.06 4.31 13.95
N ALA A 321 -11.92 5.02 12.84
CA ALA A 321 -11.03 4.64 11.74
C ALA A 321 -9.56 4.51 12.22
N PRO A 322 -8.79 3.54 11.68
CA PRO A 322 -7.37 3.44 11.96
C PRO A 322 -6.61 4.63 11.34
N HIS A 323 -5.32 4.71 11.63
CA HIS A 323 -4.41 5.73 11.07
C HIS A 323 -3.61 5.19 9.89
N VAL A 324 -3.30 3.89 9.94
CA VAL A 324 -2.57 3.16 8.91
C VAL A 324 -3.16 1.77 8.78
N ILE A 325 -3.27 1.28 7.55
CA ILE A 325 -3.70 -0.08 7.24
C ILE A 325 -2.57 -0.80 6.50
N ASN A 326 -2.25 -2.02 6.95
CA ASN A 326 -1.32 -2.90 6.28
C ASN A 326 -2.07 -3.91 5.41
N ASN A 327 -1.69 -4.01 4.15
CA ASN A 327 -2.26 -4.90 3.14
C ASN A 327 -1.13 -5.79 2.60
N SER A 328 -0.91 -6.92 3.27
CA SER A 328 0.15 -7.87 2.95
C SER A 328 -0.28 -8.93 1.92
N TRP A 329 -1.18 -8.52 1.02
CA TRP A 329 -1.85 -9.31 0.00
C TRP A 329 -1.78 -8.60 -1.35
N GLY A 330 -2.05 -9.36 -2.41
CA GLY A 330 -2.20 -8.86 -3.77
C GLY A 330 -3.48 -9.43 -4.37
N CYS A 331 -4.09 -8.72 -5.32
CA CYS A 331 -5.25 -9.16 -6.06
C CYS A 331 -4.84 -9.43 -7.51
N PRO A 332 -4.49 -10.68 -7.85
CA PRO A 332 -4.21 -11.08 -9.21
C PRO A 332 -5.51 -11.29 -10.02
N ALA A 333 -5.37 -11.50 -11.33
CA ALA A 333 -6.49 -11.82 -12.21
C ALA A 333 -7.30 -13.06 -11.75
N SER A 334 -6.65 -14.03 -11.09
CA SER A 334 -7.30 -15.24 -10.56
C SER A 334 -8.30 -14.95 -9.44
N GLU A 335 -8.18 -13.80 -8.77
CA GLU A 335 -9.10 -13.34 -7.73
C GLU A 335 -10.14 -12.35 -8.25
N GLY A 336 -10.12 -11.99 -9.54
CA GLY A 336 -11.07 -11.06 -10.15
C GLY A 336 -10.48 -9.70 -10.53
N CYS A 337 -9.20 -9.46 -10.26
CA CYS A 337 -8.51 -8.21 -10.62
C CYS A 337 -7.82 -8.26 -12.00
N ALA A 338 -8.49 -8.85 -13.00
CA ALA A 338 -7.98 -8.86 -14.37
C ALA A 338 -7.93 -7.43 -14.96
N ASP A 339 -8.90 -6.60 -14.58
CA ASP A 339 -8.74 -5.15 -14.65
C ASP A 339 -8.05 -4.67 -13.38
N VAL A 340 -6.83 -4.22 -13.59
CA VAL A 340 -5.95 -3.72 -12.55
C VAL A 340 -6.50 -2.50 -11.84
N ASN A 341 -7.52 -1.81 -12.36
CA ASN A 341 -8.12 -0.62 -11.74
C ASN A 341 -9.33 -0.92 -10.85
N VAL A 342 -9.79 -2.17 -10.73
CA VAL A 342 -11.03 -2.52 -10.01
C VAL A 342 -11.05 -2.06 -8.55
N LEU A 343 -9.89 -1.97 -7.89
CA LEU A 343 -9.75 -1.48 -6.51
C LEU A 343 -9.17 -0.06 -6.41
N ARG A 344 -8.89 0.63 -7.53
CA ARG A 344 -8.18 1.93 -7.51
C ARG A 344 -8.93 2.98 -6.68
N THR A 345 -10.19 3.22 -7.02
CA THR A 345 -11.03 4.20 -6.31
C THR A 345 -11.31 3.82 -4.86
N VAL A 346 -11.31 2.52 -4.54
CA VAL A 346 -11.42 2.04 -3.16
C VAL A 346 -10.23 2.53 -2.34
N VAL A 347 -9.02 2.31 -2.85
CA VAL A 347 -7.76 2.67 -2.17
C VAL A 347 -7.61 4.20 -2.10
N GLU A 348 -7.93 4.92 -3.16
CA GLU A 348 -7.95 6.39 -3.19
C GLU A 348 -8.91 6.99 -2.16
N SER A 349 -10.09 6.37 -1.97
CA SER A 349 -11.07 6.83 -0.98
C SER A 349 -10.57 6.65 0.46
N VAL A 350 -9.87 5.56 0.74
CA VAL A 350 -9.26 5.29 2.06
C VAL A 350 -8.13 6.27 2.36
N GLN A 351 -7.24 6.49 1.39
CA GLN A 351 -6.20 7.52 1.46
C GLN A 351 -6.82 8.91 1.69
N SER A 352 -7.90 9.23 0.96
CA SER A 352 -8.61 10.50 1.10
C SER A 352 -9.22 10.71 2.49
N ALA A 353 -9.60 9.62 3.18
CA ALA A 353 -10.07 9.66 4.57
C ALA A 353 -8.94 9.91 5.60
N GLY A 354 -7.70 10.14 5.14
CA GLY A 354 -6.54 10.39 6.01
C GLY A 354 -5.94 9.11 6.59
N ILE A 355 -6.20 7.95 5.97
CA ILE A 355 -5.67 6.65 6.40
C ILE A 355 -4.52 6.28 5.46
N LEU A 356 -3.33 6.04 6.01
CA LEU A 356 -2.20 5.59 5.20
C LEU A 356 -2.43 4.14 4.75
N VAL A 357 -2.38 3.90 3.43
CA VAL A 357 -2.47 2.56 2.85
C VAL A 357 -1.09 2.00 2.59
N VAL A 358 -0.63 1.04 3.38
CA VAL A 358 0.61 0.29 3.14
C VAL A 358 0.28 -0.99 2.38
N ALA A 359 1.02 -1.29 1.32
CA ALA A 359 0.82 -2.46 0.49
C ALA A 359 2.15 -3.18 0.20
N SER A 360 2.11 -4.51 0.11
CA SER A 360 3.27 -5.30 -0.32
C SER A 360 3.52 -5.18 -1.82
N ALA A 361 4.78 -5.16 -2.24
CA ALA A 361 5.15 -5.06 -3.66
C ALA A 361 4.84 -6.33 -4.47
N GLY A 362 4.73 -7.49 -3.80
CA GLY A 362 4.63 -8.80 -4.42
C GLY A 362 5.95 -9.58 -4.34
N ASN A 363 5.87 -10.89 -4.60
CA ASN A 363 7.02 -11.80 -4.48
C ASN A 363 7.39 -12.48 -5.82
N ALA A 364 7.16 -11.78 -6.94
CA ALA A 364 7.39 -12.30 -8.30
C ALA A 364 8.72 -11.83 -8.92
N GLY A 365 9.63 -11.28 -8.12
CA GLY A 365 10.99 -10.92 -8.54
C GLY A 365 11.84 -12.13 -8.96
N PRO A 366 13.06 -11.91 -9.47
CA PRO A 366 13.79 -10.64 -9.52
C PRO A 366 13.59 -9.86 -10.83
N ALA A 367 12.73 -10.32 -11.74
CA ALA A 367 12.49 -9.63 -13.00
C ALA A 367 11.87 -8.24 -12.77
N CYS A 368 12.13 -7.32 -13.70
CA CYS A 368 11.54 -6.00 -13.69
C CYS A 368 10.04 -6.06 -14.04
N SER A 369 9.28 -5.04 -13.63
CA SER A 369 7.83 -4.93 -13.87
C SER A 369 7.02 -6.10 -13.34
N THR A 370 7.38 -6.53 -12.13
CA THR A 370 6.74 -7.63 -11.38
C THR A 370 5.89 -7.12 -10.22
N VAL A 371 5.80 -5.79 -10.03
CA VAL A 371 4.73 -5.16 -9.24
C VAL A 371 3.52 -5.01 -10.15
N THR A 372 2.63 -6.01 -10.13
CA THR A 372 1.50 -6.12 -11.08
C THR A 372 0.12 -6.11 -10.44
N ASP A 373 0.05 -6.37 -9.14
CA ASP A 373 -1.21 -6.67 -8.48
C ASP A 373 -1.70 -5.49 -7.62
N ALA A 374 -3.01 -5.28 -7.61
CA ALA A 374 -3.64 -4.35 -6.67
C ALA A 374 -3.48 -4.89 -5.22
N ALA A 375 -3.36 -4.07 -4.19
CA ALA A 375 -3.33 -2.61 -4.21
C ALA A 375 -1.93 -2.02 -4.47
N GLY A 376 -0.88 -2.84 -4.55
CA GLY A 376 0.52 -2.39 -4.59
C GLY A 376 0.90 -1.54 -5.80
N ILE A 377 0.13 -1.61 -6.89
CA ILE A 377 0.37 -0.82 -8.10
C ILE A 377 -0.10 0.64 -8.01
N TYR A 378 -1.03 0.99 -7.11
CA TYR A 378 -1.68 2.30 -7.11
C TYR A 378 -0.80 3.41 -6.51
N GLU A 379 -0.96 4.63 -7.01
CA GLU A 379 -0.29 5.83 -6.47
C GLU A 379 -0.69 6.13 -5.03
N ALA A 380 -1.97 5.93 -4.70
CA ALA A 380 -2.47 6.06 -3.34
C ALA A 380 -1.87 5.03 -2.36
N SER A 381 -1.30 3.92 -2.82
CA SER A 381 -0.63 2.95 -1.95
C SER A 381 0.81 3.34 -1.64
N PHE A 382 1.28 3.09 -0.43
CA PHE A 382 2.70 3.11 -0.08
C PHE A 382 3.26 1.68 -0.17
N THR A 383 3.96 1.40 -1.27
CA THR A 383 4.31 0.03 -1.63
C THR A 383 5.70 -0.34 -1.15
N VAL A 384 5.82 -1.53 -0.55
CA VAL A 384 7.01 -1.93 0.21
C VAL A 384 7.67 -3.17 -0.41
N GLY A 385 8.94 -3.03 -0.80
CA GLY A 385 9.82 -4.13 -1.18
C GLY A 385 10.49 -4.80 0.04
N ALA A 386 11.02 -6.00 -0.14
CA ALA A 386 11.65 -6.79 0.93
C ALA A 386 13.17 -6.76 0.82
N THR A 387 13.86 -6.34 1.88
CA THR A 387 15.31 -6.58 2.06
C THR A 387 15.57 -7.76 2.97
N ASP A 388 16.75 -8.35 2.86
CA ASP A 388 17.28 -9.25 3.86
C ASP A 388 17.86 -8.44 5.04
N GLY A 389 16.98 -8.00 5.93
CA GLY A 389 17.36 -7.25 7.13
C GLY A 389 18.19 -8.05 8.14
N SER A 390 18.20 -9.38 8.04
CA SER A 390 19.03 -10.27 8.87
C SER A 390 20.49 -10.29 8.43
N SER A 391 20.74 -10.01 7.14
CA SER A 391 22.09 -9.90 6.59
C SER A 391 22.75 -8.55 6.93
N GLY A 392 24.09 -8.57 6.99
CA GLY A 392 24.88 -7.35 7.09
C GLY A 392 24.79 -6.47 5.84
N SER A 393 24.61 -7.07 4.66
CA SER A 393 24.54 -6.37 3.37
C SER A 393 23.21 -5.65 3.16
N ASP A 394 22.10 -6.21 3.70
CA ASP A 394 20.75 -5.65 3.59
C ASP A 394 20.32 -5.44 2.13
N GLU A 395 20.63 -6.44 1.32
CA GLU A 395 20.27 -6.50 -0.09
C GLU A 395 18.77 -6.76 -0.25
N ILE A 396 18.23 -6.37 -1.40
CA ILE A 396 16.88 -6.71 -1.81
C ILE A 396 16.76 -8.24 -1.92
N ALA A 397 15.68 -8.78 -1.39
CA ALA A 397 15.38 -10.20 -1.53
C ALA A 397 15.16 -10.55 -3.01
N PRO A 398 15.69 -11.68 -3.51
CA PRO A 398 15.51 -12.07 -4.92
C PRO A 398 14.04 -12.17 -5.34
N PHE A 399 13.17 -12.62 -4.43
CA PHE A 399 11.73 -12.71 -4.69
C PHE A 399 11.03 -11.35 -4.70
N SER A 400 11.60 -10.29 -4.12
CA SER A 400 10.90 -8.99 -4.01
C SER A 400 10.58 -8.47 -5.41
N SER A 401 9.30 -8.24 -5.67
CA SER A 401 8.84 -7.64 -6.93
C SER A 401 9.46 -6.26 -7.12
N ARG A 402 9.66 -5.91 -8.39
CA ARG A 402 10.37 -4.71 -8.85
C ARG A 402 9.53 -3.97 -9.88
N GLY A 403 9.62 -2.65 -9.88
CA GLY A 403 8.99 -1.82 -10.89
C GLY A 403 9.71 -1.84 -12.24
N PRO A 404 9.35 -0.92 -13.15
CA PRO A 404 8.24 0.02 -13.02
C PRO A 404 6.88 -0.69 -13.14
N VAL A 405 5.81 -0.05 -12.67
CA VAL A 405 4.44 -0.55 -12.89
C VAL A 405 4.05 -0.29 -14.35
N THR A 406 3.99 -1.35 -15.15
CA THR A 406 3.64 -1.24 -16.59
C THR A 406 2.22 -1.69 -16.89
N VAL A 407 1.60 -2.46 -15.99
CA VAL A 407 0.30 -3.11 -16.21
C VAL A 407 -0.87 -2.14 -16.38
N ASP A 408 -0.72 -0.88 -15.94
CA ASP A 408 -1.69 0.19 -16.12
C ASP A 408 -1.16 1.36 -16.98
N GLY A 409 -0.02 1.16 -17.64
CA GLY A 409 0.61 2.15 -18.52
C GLY A 409 1.28 3.33 -17.81
N SER A 410 1.25 3.41 -16.48
CA SER A 410 1.78 4.55 -15.74
C SER A 410 3.30 4.65 -15.71
N ASN A 411 3.99 3.51 -15.82
CA ASN A 411 5.44 3.38 -15.63
C ASN A 411 5.94 3.95 -14.28
N ARG A 412 5.06 4.05 -13.27
CA ARG A 412 5.42 4.64 -11.98
C ARG A 412 6.43 3.78 -11.24
N ILE A 413 7.30 4.42 -10.46
CA ILE A 413 8.29 3.74 -9.63
C ILE A 413 7.57 3.02 -8.50
N LYS A 414 7.78 1.71 -8.42
CA LYS A 414 7.40 0.86 -7.28
C LYS A 414 8.51 -0.18 -7.06
N PRO A 415 8.71 -0.68 -5.83
CA PRO A 415 8.15 -0.13 -4.59
C PRO A 415 8.64 1.31 -4.32
N GLU A 416 7.94 2.08 -3.50
CA GLU A 416 8.46 3.39 -3.06
C GLU A 416 9.61 3.25 -2.07
N ILE A 417 9.59 2.21 -1.26
CA ILE A 417 10.58 1.97 -0.20
C ILE A 417 10.77 0.47 0.01
N ALA A 418 11.80 0.09 0.75
CA ALA A 418 12.01 -1.28 1.19
C ALA A 418 12.08 -1.38 2.72
N ALA A 419 11.80 -2.58 3.24
CA ALA A 419 11.93 -2.91 4.65
C ALA A 419 12.31 -4.39 4.82
N PRO A 420 12.76 -4.82 6.02
CA PRO A 420 13.11 -6.22 6.28
C PRO A 420 11.94 -7.17 6.00
N GLY A 421 12.17 -8.17 5.14
CA GLY A 421 11.15 -9.14 4.73
C GLY A 421 11.66 -10.57 4.56
N VAL A 422 12.87 -10.89 5.02
CA VAL A 422 13.46 -12.24 4.97
C VAL A 422 13.61 -12.77 6.39
N SER A 423 13.17 -14.01 6.62
CA SER A 423 13.25 -14.71 7.91
C SER A 423 12.73 -13.88 9.08
N VAL A 424 11.63 -13.15 8.88
CA VAL A 424 11.02 -12.29 9.89
C VAL A 424 10.24 -13.16 10.86
N ARG A 425 10.69 -13.22 12.12
CA ARG A 425 10.03 -13.94 13.20
C ARG A 425 8.89 -13.11 13.78
N SER A 426 7.70 -13.71 13.90
CA SER A 426 6.52 -13.06 14.48
C SER A 426 5.54 -14.10 15.04
N SER A 427 4.44 -13.62 15.63
CA SER A 427 3.38 -14.45 16.23
C SER A 427 2.56 -15.22 15.20
N ILE A 428 2.14 -16.43 15.53
CA ILE A 428 1.17 -17.22 14.76
C ILE A 428 0.12 -17.79 15.75
N PRO A 429 -1.05 -18.25 15.26
CA PRO A 429 -2.07 -18.87 16.11
C PRO A 429 -1.53 -20.02 16.96
N GLY A 430 -2.18 -20.28 18.09
CA GLY A 430 -1.74 -21.28 19.06
C GLY A 430 -0.59 -20.82 19.95
N ASN A 431 -0.53 -19.52 20.27
CA ASN A 431 0.48 -18.91 21.14
C ASN A 431 1.93 -19.25 20.72
N SER A 432 2.15 -19.32 19.41
CA SER A 432 3.38 -19.81 18.81
C SER A 432 4.02 -18.71 17.95
N TYR A 433 5.25 -18.95 17.51
CA TYR A 433 6.00 -18.00 16.69
C TYR A 433 6.63 -18.73 15.51
N ALA A 434 6.70 -18.07 14.36
CA ALA A 434 7.33 -18.61 13.15
C ALA A 434 8.06 -17.51 12.38
N ALA A 435 9.02 -17.91 11.55
CA ALA A 435 9.75 -17.01 10.67
C ALA A 435 9.26 -17.18 9.22
N PHE A 436 8.78 -16.10 8.60
CA PHE A 436 8.32 -16.06 7.21
C PHE A 436 9.17 -15.13 6.37
N SER A 437 9.17 -15.33 5.05
CA SER A 437 9.83 -14.44 4.09
C SER A 437 8.87 -14.01 3.00
N GLY A 438 8.82 -12.71 2.74
CA GLY A 438 7.95 -12.08 1.76
C GLY A 438 7.91 -10.56 1.92
N THR A 439 7.50 -9.86 0.88
CA THR A 439 7.10 -8.44 0.98
C THR A 439 5.92 -8.25 1.94
N SER A 440 5.17 -9.33 2.22
CA SER A 440 4.15 -9.43 3.27
C SER A 440 4.69 -9.21 4.68
N MET A 441 5.98 -9.48 4.94
CA MET A 441 6.65 -9.20 6.23
C MET A 441 7.35 -7.84 6.24
N ALA A 442 7.66 -7.28 5.07
CA ALA A 442 8.22 -5.93 4.95
C ALA A 442 7.16 -4.83 5.16
N GLY A 443 5.96 -4.99 4.58
CA GLY A 443 4.82 -4.08 4.79
C GLY A 443 4.52 -3.72 6.25
N PRO A 444 4.36 -4.70 7.17
CA PRO A 444 4.02 -4.41 8.57
C PRO A 444 5.15 -3.70 9.33
N HIS A 445 6.42 -3.82 8.91
CA HIS A 445 7.48 -2.98 9.47
C HIS A 445 7.22 -1.49 9.18
N VAL A 446 6.78 -1.16 7.96
CA VAL A 446 6.46 0.20 7.55
C VAL A 446 5.19 0.71 8.23
N ALA A 447 4.16 -0.13 8.34
CA ALA A 447 2.92 0.25 9.03
C ALA A 447 3.16 0.53 10.52
N GLY A 448 3.97 -0.30 11.20
CA GLY A 448 4.41 -0.03 12.56
C GLY A 448 5.28 1.23 12.66
N ALA A 449 6.21 1.44 11.72
CA ALA A 449 7.05 2.64 11.70
C ALA A 449 6.22 3.91 11.52
N ALA A 450 5.18 3.88 10.69
CA ALA A 450 4.24 4.99 10.55
C ALA A 450 3.53 5.30 11.87
N ALA A 451 3.17 4.29 12.66
CA ALA A 451 2.60 4.50 13.99
C ALA A 451 3.58 5.14 14.98
N LEU A 452 4.85 4.72 14.98
CA LEU A 452 5.89 5.39 15.75
C LEU A 452 6.02 6.86 15.34
N LEU A 453 6.12 7.13 14.04
CA LEU A 453 6.30 8.48 13.50
C LEU A 453 5.12 9.39 13.85
N MET A 454 3.88 8.94 13.65
CA MET A 454 2.67 9.71 14.01
C MET A 454 2.51 9.90 15.52
N SER A 455 2.96 8.94 16.36
CA SER A 455 2.94 9.11 17.82
C SER A 455 3.93 10.18 18.29
N ALA A 456 5.03 10.37 17.56
CA ALA A 456 6.01 11.41 17.83
C ALA A 456 5.63 12.76 17.21
N HIS A 457 4.89 12.74 16.10
CA HIS A 457 4.51 13.91 15.32
C HIS A 457 3.01 13.89 15.02
N PRO A 458 2.15 14.30 15.98
CA PRO A 458 0.70 14.26 15.82
C PRO A 458 0.16 15.08 14.66
N ASN A 459 0.91 16.08 14.17
CA ASN A 459 0.56 16.86 12.97
C ASN A 459 0.56 16.02 11.67
N LEU A 460 1.15 14.81 11.68
CA LEU A 460 1.08 13.88 10.54
C LEU A 460 -0.17 13.02 10.55
N VAL A 461 -0.91 12.96 11.65
CA VAL A 461 -2.15 12.20 11.78
C VAL A 461 -3.17 12.74 10.79
N GLY A 462 -3.68 11.89 9.89
CA GLY A 462 -4.59 12.30 8.82
C GLY A 462 -3.90 12.82 7.55
N ASN A 463 -2.56 12.85 7.51
CA ASN A 463 -1.78 13.27 6.35
C ASN A 463 -0.88 12.13 5.82
N PRO A 464 -1.44 11.16 5.09
CA PRO A 464 -0.69 10.01 4.58
C PRO A 464 0.45 10.42 3.65
N ASP A 465 0.28 11.47 2.85
CA ASP A 465 1.32 11.92 1.91
C ASP A 465 2.53 12.52 2.63
N ALA A 466 2.32 13.31 3.69
CA ALA A 466 3.43 13.80 4.52
C ALA A 466 4.22 12.65 5.17
N VAL A 467 3.54 11.57 5.59
CA VAL A 467 4.20 10.37 6.12
C VAL A 467 5.01 9.66 5.05
N LYS A 468 4.45 9.42 3.86
CA LYS A 468 5.18 8.83 2.72
C LYS A 468 6.41 9.67 2.36
N ARG A 469 6.26 10.99 2.20
CA ARG A 469 7.35 11.93 1.88
C ARG A 469 8.45 11.90 2.93
N SER A 470 8.10 11.85 4.21
CA SER A 470 9.07 11.76 5.31
C SER A 470 9.93 10.50 5.21
N PHE A 471 9.32 9.32 5.04
CA PHE A 471 10.07 8.08 4.89
C PHE A 471 10.92 8.03 3.61
N MET A 472 10.37 8.47 2.47
CA MET A 472 11.11 8.50 1.20
C MET A 472 12.33 9.41 1.28
N ARG A 473 12.21 10.58 1.92
CA ARG A 473 13.31 11.55 2.05
C ARG A 473 14.47 11.00 2.89
N THR A 474 14.15 10.32 3.98
CA THR A 474 15.12 9.93 5.02
C THR A 474 15.56 8.46 4.94
N SER A 475 15.03 7.70 3.97
CA SER A 475 15.42 6.31 3.74
C SER A 475 16.92 6.16 3.54
N VAL A 476 17.47 5.05 4.03
CA VAL A 476 18.85 4.65 3.76
C VAL A 476 18.96 4.28 2.30
N ARG A 477 19.64 5.16 1.55
CA ARG A 477 19.78 5.14 0.09
C ARG A 477 20.48 3.86 -0.36
N ARG A 478 19.91 3.18 -1.36
CA ARG A 478 20.46 1.95 -1.94
C ARG A 478 20.44 2.01 -3.45
N ALA A 479 21.62 1.85 -4.06
CA ALA A 479 21.72 1.67 -5.50
C ALA A 479 21.31 0.23 -5.87
N ALA A 480 20.67 0.07 -7.03
CA ALA A 480 20.34 -1.24 -7.57
C ALA A 480 21.55 -1.84 -8.32
N ALA A 481 21.75 -3.15 -8.19
CA ALA A 481 22.78 -3.86 -8.95
C ALA A 481 22.48 -3.93 -10.47
N SER A 482 21.22 -3.79 -10.86
CA SER A 482 20.76 -3.87 -12.25
C SER A 482 19.69 -2.82 -12.52
N ASN A 483 19.68 -2.27 -13.74
CA ASN A 483 18.62 -1.37 -14.21
C ASN A 483 17.30 -2.14 -14.39
N CYS A 484 16.19 -1.57 -13.91
CA CYS A 484 14.85 -2.04 -14.23
C CYS A 484 14.02 -0.94 -14.89
N GLY A 485 13.59 -1.19 -16.13
CA GLY A 485 12.69 -0.31 -16.88
C GLY A 485 13.29 1.04 -17.30
N GLY A 486 14.60 1.11 -17.53
CA GLY A 486 15.26 2.31 -18.06
C GLY A 486 15.51 3.43 -17.03
N VAL A 487 15.14 3.22 -15.76
CA VAL A 487 15.45 4.15 -14.66
C VAL A 487 16.87 3.92 -14.16
N ALA A 488 17.56 4.99 -13.76
CA ALA A 488 18.91 4.90 -13.20
C ALA A 488 18.96 3.89 -12.03
N THR A 489 20.12 3.27 -11.84
CA THR A 489 20.37 2.41 -10.67
C THR A 489 20.58 3.21 -9.39
N THR A 490 20.69 4.54 -9.50
CA THR A 490 20.73 5.50 -8.37
C THR A 490 19.35 5.66 -7.72
N VAL A 491 19.22 6.49 -6.69
CA VAL A 491 17.98 6.60 -5.92
C VAL A 491 17.16 7.81 -6.38
N PRO A 492 15.85 7.66 -6.68
CA PRO A 492 15.06 6.42 -6.56
C PRO A 492 15.27 5.45 -7.73
N ASN A 493 15.12 4.15 -7.46
CA ASN A 493 15.12 3.10 -8.48
C ASN A 493 13.96 2.12 -8.32
N ASN A 494 13.70 1.33 -9.35
CA ASN A 494 12.63 0.33 -9.38
C ASN A 494 12.89 -0.94 -8.54
N THR A 495 13.98 -1.00 -7.77
CA THR A 495 14.31 -2.15 -6.91
C THR A 495 14.07 -1.85 -5.43
N TYR A 496 14.67 -0.76 -4.94
CA TYR A 496 14.58 -0.33 -3.55
C TYR A 496 13.65 0.88 -3.35
N GLY A 497 13.15 1.47 -4.44
CA GLY A 497 12.51 2.77 -4.39
C GLY A 497 13.49 3.83 -3.89
N TRP A 498 13.11 4.51 -2.82
CA TRP A 498 13.91 5.50 -2.10
C TRP A 498 14.94 4.90 -1.14
N GLY A 499 14.90 3.58 -0.92
CA GLY A 499 15.82 2.87 -0.04
C GLY A 499 15.11 2.12 1.09
N ARG A 500 15.91 1.61 2.04
CA ARG A 500 15.35 0.97 3.24
C ARG A 500 14.88 2.04 4.22
N ILE A 501 13.69 1.88 4.79
CA ILE A 501 13.21 2.81 5.81
C ILE A 501 14.13 2.88 7.04
N ASP A 502 14.13 4.07 7.64
CA ASP A 502 14.75 4.38 8.91
C ASP A 502 13.83 5.35 9.66
N VAL A 503 13.13 4.84 10.68
CA VAL A 503 12.10 5.60 11.38
C VAL A 503 12.70 6.69 12.27
N TRP A 504 13.91 6.50 12.77
CA TRP A 504 14.61 7.52 13.55
C TRP A 504 15.03 8.68 12.65
N ALA A 505 15.60 8.39 11.48
CA ALA A 505 15.93 9.40 10.50
C ALA A 505 14.67 10.17 10.04
N ALA A 506 13.54 9.48 9.86
CA ALA A 506 12.25 10.13 9.55
C ALA A 506 11.78 11.07 10.68
N HIS A 507 11.98 10.67 11.95
CA HIS A 507 11.61 11.47 13.12
C HIS A 507 12.43 12.76 13.25
N ILE A 508 13.75 12.71 13.03
CA ILE A 508 14.64 13.87 13.17
C ILE A 508 14.79 14.68 11.87
N GLY A 509 14.42 14.11 10.73
CA GLY A 509 14.58 14.69 9.39
C GLY A 509 13.48 15.66 8.98
N ALA A 510 12.94 16.43 9.93
CA ALA A 510 11.82 17.37 9.74
C ALA A 510 10.57 16.74 9.09
N PRO A 511 9.91 15.79 9.78
CA PRO A 511 8.74 15.13 9.21
C PRO A 511 7.61 16.14 8.95
N GLY A 512 6.98 16.01 7.78
CA GLY A 512 5.98 16.96 7.31
C GLY A 512 6.53 18.26 6.69
N ALA A 513 7.85 18.42 6.56
CA ALA A 513 8.45 19.57 5.90
C ALA A 513 7.89 19.80 4.48
N THR A 514 7.63 21.08 4.19
CA THR A 514 7.20 21.62 2.90
C THR A 514 8.05 22.84 2.55
N LEU A 515 8.13 23.18 1.26
CA LEU A 515 8.70 24.45 0.79
C LEU A 515 7.73 25.62 0.91
N ASP A 516 6.46 25.38 1.23
CA ASP A 516 5.51 26.41 1.66
C ASP A 516 5.92 26.91 3.05
N VAL A 517 6.73 27.95 3.13
CA VAL A 517 7.29 28.50 4.37
C VAL A 517 6.37 29.57 4.95
N ASP A 518 5.66 30.30 4.10
CA ASP A 518 4.74 31.35 4.50
C ASP A 518 3.29 30.88 4.70
N ASN A 519 3.02 29.57 4.54
CA ASN A 519 1.72 28.91 4.62
C ASN A 519 0.68 29.54 3.68
N SER A 520 1.09 29.96 2.50
CA SER A 520 0.18 30.60 1.55
C SER A 520 -0.88 29.62 1.05
N VAL A 521 -2.14 30.07 1.01
CA VAL A 521 -3.26 29.27 0.48
C VAL A 521 -3.48 29.57 -1.00
N SER A 522 -3.79 28.55 -1.80
CA SER A 522 -4.13 28.59 -3.25
C SER A 522 -2.94 28.56 -4.25
N ALA A 523 -3.18 28.95 -5.51
CA ALA A 523 -2.40 28.62 -6.72
C ALA A 523 -0.89 28.93 -6.71
N ASN A 524 -0.39 29.61 -5.68
CA ASN A 524 1.01 29.95 -5.45
C ASN A 524 1.54 29.38 -4.12
N GLN A 525 1.08 28.18 -3.72
CA GLN A 525 1.43 27.47 -2.48
C GLN A 525 2.93 27.32 -2.21
N TYR A 526 3.77 27.54 -3.22
CA TYR A 526 5.21 27.66 -3.10
C TYR A 526 5.71 28.54 -4.25
N ASP A 527 6.50 29.57 -3.94
CA ASP A 527 6.95 30.57 -4.91
C ASP A 527 8.44 30.92 -4.74
N ALA A 528 9.14 31.13 -5.87
CA ALA A 528 10.57 31.43 -5.84
C ALA A 528 10.88 32.80 -5.22
N ALA A 529 10.04 33.81 -5.47
CA ALA A 529 10.24 35.16 -4.99
C ALA A 529 9.86 35.33 -3.51
N THR A 530 9.10 34.37 -2.97
CA THR A 530 8.65 34.34 -1.58
C THR A 530 9.41 33.26 -0.80
N ASP A 531 8.99 32.00 -0.88
CA ASP A 531 9.59 30.89 -0.13
C ASP A 531 11.06 30.67 -0.47
N GLY A 532 11.40 30.68 -1.77
CA GLY A 532 12.78 30.53 -2.21
C GLY A 532 13.69 31.64 -1.65
N LEU A 533 13.20 32.87 -1.62
CA LEU A 533 13.93 34.01 -1.06
C LEU A 533 14.03 33.94 0.47
N LEU A 534 12.97 33.54 1.17
CA LEU A 534 12.97 33.34 2.62
C LEU A 534 13.98 32.25 3.03
N ILE A 535 13.97 31.12 2.33
CA ILE A 535 14.94 30.03 2.54
C ILE A 535 16.36 30.53 2.30
N ALA A 536 16.62 31.23 1.19
CA ALA A 536 17.95 31.74 0.88
C ALA A 536 18.45 32.74 1.95
N ARG A 537 17.59 33.67 2.40
CA ARG A 537 17.92 34.62 3.47
C ARG A 537 18.20 33.93 4.79
N TYR A 538 17.41 32.92 5.14
CA TYR A 538 17.61 32.12 6.34
C TYR A 538 18.95 31.35 6.31
N LEU A 539 19.29 30.72 5.18
CA LEU A 539 20.57 30.04 5.00
C LEU A 539 21.77 31.01 5.01
N LEU A 540 21.55 32.30 4.71
CA LEU A 540 22.52 33.40 4.89
C LEU A 540 22.61 33.90 6.34
N GLY A 541 21.78 33.38 7.26
CA GLY A 541 21.75 33.76 8.67
C GLY A 541 20.89 34.98 9.00
N PHE A 542 20.02 35.44 8.08
CA PHE A 542 19.15 36.58 8.36
C PHE A 542 18.06 36.21 9.37
N THR A 543 17.75 37.15 10.26
CA THR A 543 16.72 37.03 11.30
C THR A 543 15.95 38.34 11.46
N GLY A 544 14.83 38.32 12.19
CA GLY A 544 13.99 39.50 12.41
C GLY A 544 13.52 40.11 11.09
N ASN A 545 13.35 41.43 11.04
CA ASN A 545 12.85 42.11 9.83
C ASN A 545 13.71 41.85 8.59
N ALA A 546 15.02 41.59 8.72
CA ALA A 546 15.87 41.29 7.57
C ALA A 546 15.49 39.97 6.88
N LEU A 547 14.86 39.04 7.61
CA LEU A 547 14.36 37.79 7.05
C LEU A 547 13.18 38.05 6.11
N THR A 548 12.16 38.79 6.56
CA THR A 548 10.86 38.88 5.86
C THR A 548 10.63 40.16 5.06
N ALA A 549 11.39 41.23 5.30
CA ALA A 549 11.14 42.53 4.66
C ALA A 549 11.22 42.43 3.12
N ASN A 550 10.14 42.81 2.45
CA ASN A 550 9.98 42.76 0.98
C ASN A 550 10.18 41.35 0.38
N ALA A 551 9.95 40.29 1.15
CA ALA A 551 10.07 38.89 0.71
C ALA A 551 8.79 38.07 0.95
N LEU A 552 7.69 38.71 1.30
CA LEU A 552 6.40 38.06 1.55
C LEU A 552 5.42 38.40 0.43
N ALA A 553 4.69 37.40 -0.06
CA ALA A 553 3.58 37.61 -0.96
C ALA A 553 2.38 38.24 -0.23
N LEU A 554 1.45 38.86 -0.97
CA LEU A 554 0.17 39.32 -0.42
C LEU A 554 -0.69 38.17 0.12
N THR A 555 -0.41 36.94 -0.31
CA THR A 555 -1.11 35.71 0.07
C THR A 555 -0.45 34.99 1.25
N ALA A 556 0.64 35.51 1.80
CA ALA A 556 1.34 34.94 2.95
C ALA A 556 0.41 34.87 4.17
N ALA A 557 0.18 33.67 4.70
CA ALA A 557 -0.57 33.51 5.95
C ALA A 557 0.33 33.75 7.18
N SER A 558 1.65 33.56 7.04
CA SER A 558 2.67 33.83 8.03
C SER A 558 3.56 34.98 7.57
N SER A 559 3.46 36.13 8.24
CA SER A 559 4.24 37.34 7.90
C SER A 559 5.14 37.83 9.04
N ASP A 560 4.94 37.31 10.25
CA ASP A 560 5.75 37.64 11.41
C ASP A 560 7.14 36.97 11.32
N PRO A 561 8.25 37.74 11.37
CA PRO A 561 9.58 37.18 11.20
C PRO A 561 9.97 36.13 12.25
N VAL A 562 9.41 36.18 13.46
CA VAL A 562 9.68 35.17 14.49
C VAL A 562 9.02 33.85 14.10
N THR A 563 7.76 33.90 13.67
CA THR A 563 7.00 32.75 13.20
C THR A 563 7.64 32.11 11.96
N VAL A 564 7.97 32.92 10.94
CA VAL A 564 8.65 32.44 9.72
C VAL A 564 10.00 31.79 10.04
N LYS A 565 10.79 32.39 10.94
CA LYS A 565 12.05 31.78 11.36
C LYS A 565 11.83 30.44 12.08
N ALA A 566 10.84 30.35 12.97
CA ALA A 566 10.54 29.10 13.67
C ALA A 566 10.12 27.98 12.69
N GLN A 567 9.38 28.32 11.64
CA GLN A 567 9.04 27.39 10.56
C GLN A 567 10.29 26.91 9.81
N LEU A 568 11.19 27.84 9.45
CA LEU A 568 12.46 27.54 8.79
C LEU A 568 13.40 26.70 9.66
N ASP A 569 13.47 26.98 10.96
CA ASP A 569 14.21 26.17 11.93
C ASP A 569 13.67 24.73 11.96
N ALA A 570 12.34 24.56 11.92
CA ALA A 570 11.68 23.26 11.96
C ALA A 570 11.91 22.43 10.68
N ILE A 571 11.95 23.06 9.50
CA ILE A 571 12.19 22.35 8.24
C ILE A 571 13.66 22.23 7.87
N ARG A 572 14.58 22.90 8.58
CA ARG A 572 16.01 22.96 8.25
C ARG A 572 16.63 21.59 7.92
N PRO A 573 16.39 20.50 8.67
CA PRO A 573 16.92 19.18 8.31
C PRO A 573 16.54 18.69 6.90
N ALA A 574 15.39 19.11 6.37
CA ALA A 574 14.93 18.78 5.03
C ALA A 574 15.50 19.70 3.93
N LEU A 575 16.17 20.80 4.31
CA LEU A 575 16.80 21.74 3.40
C LEU A 575 18.22 21.32 2.98
N ASP A 576 18.75 20.19 3.45
CA ASP A 576 19.96 19.57 2.88
C ASP A 576 19.58 18.88 1.55
N ILE A 577 19.44 19.67 0.49
CA ILE A 577 18.87 19.28 -0.81
C ILE A 577 19.83 18.35 -1.55
N TYR A 578 21.13 18.62 -1.54
CA TYR A 578 22.12 17.77 -2.24
C TYR A 578 22.74 16.71 -1.32
N GLY A 579 22.57 16.81 0.00
CA GLY A 579 22.80 15.72 0.93
C GLY A 579 24.25 15.58 1.37
N ASP A 580 24.92 16.67 1.76
CA ASP A 580 26.28 16.62 2.30
C ASP A 580 26.35 16.92 3.82
N GLY A 581 25.18 17.09 4.46
CA GLY A 581 25.05 17.41 5.87
C GLY A 581 25.35 18.86 6.22
N GLN A 582 25.56 19.73 5.22
CA GLN A 582 25.63 21.18 5.39
C GLN A 582 24.32 21.84 4.92
N PHE A 583 24.12 23.10 5.32
CA PHE A 583 22.94 23.88 4.94
C PHE A 583 23.42 25.22 4.39
N GLN A 584 23.70 25.28 3.09
CA GLN A 584 24.36 26.44 2.49
C GLN A 584 23.49 27.06 1.40
N VAL A 585 23.47 28.40 1.35
CA VAL A 585 22.75 29.10 0.28
C VAL A 585 23.34 28.85 -1.11
N THR A 586 24.64 28.62 -1.20
CA THR A 586 25.37 28.42 -2.47
C THR A 586 25.11 27.08 -3.13
N THR A 587 24.62 26.11 -2.35
CA THR A 587 24.30 24.76 -2.82
C THR A 587 22.80 24.52 -2.63
N ASP A 588 22.33 24.30 -1.40
CA ASP A 588 20.92 24.02 -1.10
C ASP A 588 19.96 25.14 -1.51
N GLY A 589 20.25 26.36 -1.06
CA GLY A 589 19.40 27.52 -1.35
C GLY A 589 19.31 27.79 -2.85
N LEU A 590 20.42 27.64 -3.57
CA LEU A 590 20.49 27.80 -5.01
C LEU A 590 19.70 26.71 -5.75
N LEU A 591 19.73 25.45 -5.28
CA LEU A 591 18.95 24.36 -5.85
C LEU A 591 17.44 24.58 -5.65
N VAL A 592 17.02 25.00 -4.46
CA VAL A 592 15.62 25.38 -4.19
C VAL A 592 15.19 26.51 -5.13
N LEU A 593 15.93 27.62 -5.16
CA LEU A 593 15.62 28.77 -6.00
C LEU A 593 15.56 28.40 -7.49
N SER A 594 16.57 27.69 -7.99
CA SER A 594 16.65 27.28 -9.40
C SER A 594 15.46 26.39 -9.78
N TYR A 595 15.10 25.44 -8.92
CA TYR A 595 13.95 24.58 -9.15
C TYR A 595 12.64 25.37 -9.16
N LEU A 596 12.42 26.25 -8.18
CA LEU A 596 11.22 27.08 -8.09
C LEU A 596 11.09 28.08 -9.25
N LEU A 597 12.21 28.55 -9.81
CA LEU A 597 12.25 29.37 -11.04
C LEU A 597 12.00 28.57 -12.34
N GLY A 598 11.78 27.26 -12.24
CA GLY A 598 11.49 26.40 -13.39
C GLY A 598 12.72 25.83 -14.10
N LEU A 599 13.94 26.02 -13.56
CA LEU A 599 15.15 25.40 -14.13
C LEU A 599 15.15 23.88 -13.88
N ARG A 600 15.56 23.11 -14.88
CA ARG A 600 15.57 21.64 -14.88
C ARG A 600 16.85 21.12 -15.53
N GLY A 601 17.16 19.84 -15.35
CA GLY A 601 18.33 19.21 -15.98
C GLY A 601 19.65 19.88 -15.59
N SER A 602 20.59 20.03 -16.53
CA SER A 602 21.91 20.61 -16.24
C SER A 602 21.83 22.05 -15.71
N ALA A 603 20.82 22.81 -16.11
CA ALA A 603 20.60 24.18 -15.63
C ALA A 603 20.25 24.22 -14.13
N LEU A 604 19.57 23.20 -13.61
CA LEU A 604 19.24 23.11 -12.19
C LEU A 604 20.47 22.93 -11.30
N ILE A 605 21.41 22.09 -11.73
CA ILE A 605 22.56 21.69 -10.90
C ILE A 605 23.82 22.53 -11.16
N SER A 606 23.78 23.43 -12.15
CA SER A 606 24.92 24.23 -12.57
C SER A 606 25.46 25.10 -11.42
N GLY A 607 26.70 24.85 -11.00
CA GLY A 607 27.35 25.61 -9.93
C GLY A 607 26.87 25.32 -8.50
N ALA A 608 25.97 24.35 -8.32
CA ALA A 608 25.32 24.07 -7.03
C ALA A 608 25.61 22.68 -6.45
N VAL A 609 26.30 21.80 -7.19
CA VAL A 609 26.63 20.42 -6.77
C VAL A 609 28.14 20.15 -6.77
N GLY A 610 28.62 19.45 -5.74
CA GLY A 610 30.02 19.02 -5.58
C GLY A 610 30.16 17.49 -5.56
N PHE A 611 31.40 16.99 -5.42
CA PHE A 611 31.71 15.56 -5.52
C PHE A 611 31.43 14.73 -4.24
N SER A 612 31.14 15.36 -3.10
CA SER A 612 31.05 14.70 -1.79
C SER A 612 29.62 14.47 -1.27
N ALA A 613 28.61 14.56 -2.13
CA ALA A 613 27.20 14.62 -1.72
C ALA A 613 26.40 13.35 -2.06
N LEU A 614 25.30 13.12 -1.33
CA LEU A 614 24.39 11.99 -1.54
C LEU A 614 23.59 12.10 -2.86
N ARG A 615 23.37 13.32 -3.38
CA ARG A 615 22.62 13.59 -4.61
C ARG A 615 23.40 14.58 -5.47
N THR A 616 23.80 14.15 -6.66
CA THR A 616 24.68 14.94 -7.55
C THR A 616 24.13 15.08 -8.97
N THR A 617 23.04 14.38 -9.30
CA THR A 617 22.41 14.44 -10.62
C THR A 617 21.13 15.26 -10.59
N ALA A 618 20.78 15.92 -11.69
CA ALA A 618 19.55 16.69 -11.78
C ALA A 618 18.28 15.83 -11.51
N PRO A 619 18.15 14.61 -12.04
CA PRO A 619 17.02 13.74 -11.70
C PRO A 619 16.88 13.46 -10.20
N ASP A 620 17.98 13.19 -9.50
CA ASP A 620 17.94 12.90 -8.06
C ASP A 620 17.52 14.13 -7.24
N ILE A 621 18.03 15.31 -7.61
CA ILE A 621 17.65 16.59 -6.99
C ILE A 621 16.18 16.91 -7.27
N GLU A 622 15.74 16.83 -8.52
CA GLU A 622 14.34 17.10 -8.89
C GLU A 622 13.39 16.15 -8.14
N ALA A 623 13.74 14.87 -8.05
CA ALA A 623 12.97 13.90 -7.29
C ALA A 623 12.90 14.26 -5.80
N TYR A 624 14.02 14.69 -5.19
CA TYR A 624 14.05 15.06 -3.78
C TYR A 624 13.24 16.33 -3.50
N VAL A 625 13.42 17.39 -4.29
CA VAL A 625 12.71 18.66 -4.10
C VAL A 625 11.20 18.47 -4.28
N LYS A 626 10.76 17.59 -5.19
CA LYS A 626 9.34 17.21 -5.32
C LYS A 626 8.74 16.66 -4.03
N LEU A 627 9.53 16.00 -3.17
CA LEU A 627 9.05 15.51 -1.86
C LEU A 627 8.85 16.63 -0.82
N LEU A 628 9.27 17.85 -1.13
CA LEU A 628 9.07 19.03 -0.29
C LEU A 628 7.95 19.94 -0.82
N LEU A 629 7.36 19.62 -1.97
CA LEU A 629 6.19 20.34 -2.45
C LEU A 629 4.94 19.84 -1.69
N PRO A 630 4.01 20.74 -1.33
CA PRO A 630 2.80 20.42 -0.57
C PRO A 630 1.87 19.42 -1.29
#